data_AF-A0A1V4M5C3-F1
#
_entry.id   AF-A0A1V4M5C3-F1
#
_cell.length_a   1.000
_cell.length_b   1.000
_cell.length_c   1.000
_cell.angle_alpha   90.00
_cell.angle_beta   90.00
_cell.angle_gamma   90.00
#
_symmetry.space_group_name_H-M   'P 1'
#
loop_
_entity.id
_entity.type
_entity.pdbx_description
1 polymer ?
#
loop_
_entity_poly.entity_id
_entity_poly.type
_entity_poly.pdbx_seq_one_letter_code
_entity_poly.pdbx_strand_id
1 'polypeptide(L)'
;MREVILQLDPKSKAIIEYLSSRRHVSIHELALAAKVHSHTEALSLIRKTINPLARRLINRDLLVLKRVARDPVTGELVTYHWWIEESFVTKVEVQESGEEVVVFLSASELSSFNGRVEAWVSEKNAVVRVFKGGFPGDHKS
;
A
#
# COMPACT_ATOMS: atom_id res chain seq x y z
N MET A 1 -4.63 -6.19 -0.73
CA MET A 1 -5.26 -4.98 -1.34
C MET A 1 -6.07 -5.31 -2.61
N ARG A 2 -5.53 -6.09 -3.58
CA ARG A 2 -6.21 -6.44 -4.84
C ARG A 2 -7.63 -6.99 -4.69
N GLU A 3 -7.87 -7.88 -3.72
CA GLU A 3 -9.18 -8.49 -3.48
C GLU A 3 -10.25 -7.49 -3.02
N VAL A 4 -9.85 -6.48 -2.24
CA VAL A 4 -10.74 -5.38 -1.83
C VAL A 4 -11.12 -4.56 -3.07
N ILE A 5 -10.12 -4.15 -3.86
CA ILE A 5 -10.33 -3.31 -5.05
C ILE A 5 -11.29 -4.00 -6.02
N LEU A 6 -11.12 -5.29 -6.30
CA LEU A 6 -11.98 -6.00 -7.26
C LEU A 6 -13.47 -5.94 -6.90
N GLN A 7 -13.79 -5.92 -5.60
CA GLN A 7 -15.16 -5.92 -5.08
C GLN A 7 -15.76 -4.52 -4.85
N LEU A 8 -15.00 -3.45 -5.08
CA LEU A 8 -15.48 -2.07 -4.93
C LEU A 8 -16.26 -1.60 -6.16
N ASP A 9 -17.22 -0.70 -5.92
CA ASP A 9 -17.89 0.07 -6.96
C ASP A 9 -16.91 1.08 -7.63
N PRO A 10 -17.21 1.58 -8.83
CA PRO A 10 -16.31 2.47 -9.56
C PRO A 10 -15.89 3.73 -8.81
N LYS A 11 -16.78 4.34 -8.01
CA LYS A 11 -16.44 5.56 -7.24
C LYS A 11 -15.46 5.23 -6.12
N SER A 12 -15.70 4.13 -5.40
CA SER A 12 -14.79 3.66 -4.36
C SER A 12 -13.42 3.22 -4.91
N LYS A 13 -13.38 2.60 -6.11
CA LYS A 13 -12.13 2.28 -6.81
C LYS A 13 -11.32 3.54 -7.14
N ALA A 14 -11.99 4.56 -7.67
CA ALA A 14 -11.34 5.83 -8.02
C ALA A 14 -10.67 6.50 -6.80
N ILE A 15 -11.29 6.43 -5.61
CA ILE A 15 -10.67 6.89 -4.36
C ILE A 15 -9.36 6.14 -4.09
N ILE A 16 -9.36 4.81 -4.19
CA ILE A 16 -8.18 4.00 -3.91
C ILE A 16 -7.08 4.22 -4.95
N GLU A 17 -7.42 4.31 -6.23
CA GLU A 17 -6.46 4.56 -7.31
C GLU A 17 -5.81 5.94 -7.15
N TYR A 18 -6.63 6.96 -6.90
CA TYR A 18 -6.14 8.32 -6.69
C TYR A 18 -5.24 8.40 -5.46
N LEU A 19 -5.65 7.78 -4.36
CA LEU A 19 -4.86 7.76 -3.13
C LEU A 19 -3.61 6.89 -3.27
N SER A 20 -3.60 5.82 -4.07
CA SER A 20 -2.41 5.01 -4.36
C SER A 20 -1.38 5.76 -5.21
N SER A 21 -1.82 6.67 -6.08
CA SER A 21 -0.93 7.53 -6.88
C SER A 21 -0.30 8.67 -6.07
N ARG A 22 -0.78 8.88 -4.84
CA ARG A 22 -0.35 9.93 -3.90
C ARG A 22 0.05 9.26 -2.59
N ARG A 23 0.69 9.99 -1.67
CA ARG A 23 0.98 9.45 -0.33
C ARG A 23 -0.17 9.71 0.64
N HIS A 24 -0.77 10.88 0.51
CA HIS A 24 -1.86 11.36 1.32
C HIS A 24 -2.70 12.37 0.53
N VAL A 25 -3.98 12.48 0.87
CA VAL A 25 -4.92 13.36 0.16
C VAL A 25 -5.98 13.90 1.11
N SER A 26 -6.44 15.12 0.84
CA SER A 26 -7.54 15.72 1.57
C SER A 26 -8.87 15.06 1.19
N ILE A 27 -9.91 15.23 2.03
CA ILE A 27 -11.26 14.77 1.69
C ILE A 27 -11.82 15.48 0.45
N HIS A 28 -11.39 16.72 0.19
CA HIS A 28 -11.78 17.47 -0.98
C HIS A 28 -11.25 16.82 -2.26
N GLU A 29 -9.96 16.47 -2.29
CA GLU A 29 -9.37 15.77 -3.43
C GLU A 29 -10.01 14.39 -3.67
N LEU A 30 -10.36 13.67 -2.60
CA LEU A 30 -11.09 12.41 -2.73
C LEU A 30 -12.49 12.58 -3.32
N ALA A 31 -13.19 13.65 -2.96
CA ALA A 31 -14.49 13.95 -3.55
C ALA A 31 -14.37 14.22 -5.06
N LEU A 32 -13.34 14.96 -5.47
CA LEU A 32 -13.04 15.21 -6.89
C LEU A 32 -12.70 13.91 -7.63
N ALA A 33 -11.83 13.07 -7.04
CA ALA A 33 -11.42 11.80 -7.63
C ALA A 33 -12.62 10.86 -7.85
N ALA A 34 -13.52 10.76 -6.86
CA ALA A 34 -14.71 9.93 -6.92
C ALA A 34 -15.85 10.52 -7.77
N LYS A 35 -15.68 11.75 -8.29
CA LYS A 35 -16.72 12.51 -8.99
C LYS A 35 -18.03 12.61 -8.19
N VAL A 36 -17.91 12.90 -6.90
CA VAL A 36 -19.05 13.07 -5.98
C VAL A 36 -19.27 14.54 -5.64
N HIS A 37 -20.49 14.88 -5.23
CA HIS A 37 -20.89 16.28 -5.08
C HIS A 37 -20.58 16.88 -3.70
N SER A 38 -20.17 16.06 -2.72
CA SER A 38 -19.89 16.54 -1.37
C SER A 38 -18.79 15.75 -0.66
N HIS A 39 -18.13 16.40 0.31
CA HIS A 39 -17.22 15.72 1.24
C HIS A 39 -17.92 14.62 2.02
N THR A 40 -19.19 14.81 2.38
CA THR A 40 -19.99 13.81 3.09
C THR A 40 -20.19 12.53 2.28
N GLU A 41 -20.42 12.64 0.97
CA GLU A 41 -20.53 11.49 0.08
C GLU A 41 -19.20 10.74 -0.01
N ALA A 42 -18.08 11.45 -0.16
CA ALA A 42 -16.74 10.86 -0.13
C ALA A 42 -16.45 10.15 1.21
N LEU A 43 -16.79 10.79 2.34
CA LEU A 43 -16.66 10.17 3.66
C LEU A 43 -17.54 8.92 3.80
N SER A 44 -18.73 8.93 3.20
CA SER A 44 -19.63 7.78 3.19
C SER A 44 -19.01 6.62 2.41
N LEU A 45 -18.41 6.87 1.23
CA LEU A 45 -17.69 5.84 0.47
C LEU A 45 -16.57 5.22 1.32
N ILE A 46 -15.80 6.04 2.04
CA ILE A 46 -14.71 5.54 2.88
C ILE A 46 -15.24 4.71 4.06
N ARG A 47 -16.17 5.28 4.85
CA ARG A 47 -16.59 4.72 6.14
C ARG A 47 -17.63 3.62 6.02
N LYS A 48 -18.44 3.61 4.95
CA LYS A 48 -19.55 2.66 4.75
C LYS A 48 -19.28 1.64 3.65
N THR A 49 -18.32 1.88 2.76
CA THR A 49 -18.00 0.95 1.67
C THR A 49 -16.57 0.42 1.78
N ILE A 50 -15.57 1.29 1.65
CA ILE A 50 -14.15 0.90 1.55
C ILE A 50 -13.65 0.23 2.82
N ASN A 51 -13.68 0.92 3.96
CA ASN A 51 -13.14 0.38 5.20
C ASN A 51 -13.94 -0.83 5.71
N PRO A 52 -15.30 -0.86 5.65
CA PRO A 52 -16.04 -2.07 5.99
C PRO A 52 -15.67 -3.28 5.13
N LEU A 53 -15.51 -3.10 3.81
CA LEU A 53 -15.08 -4.18 2.93
C LEU A 53 -13.66 -4.65 3.26
N ALA A 54 -12.75 -3.72 3.51
CA ALA A 54 -11.40 -4.04 3.95
C ALA A 54 -11.41 -4.79 5.29
N ARG A 55 -12.19 -4.35 6.28
CA ARG A 55 -12.32 -5.08 7.55
C ARG A 55 -12.85 -6.50 7.33
N ARG A 56 -13.81 -6.69 6.42
CA ARG A 56 -14.34 -8.02 6.12
C ARG A 56 -13.30 -8.95 5.49
N LEU A 57 -12.48 -8.43 4.57
CA LEU A 57 -11.56 -9.27 3.77
C LEU A 57 -10.18 -9.44 4.41
N ILE A 58 -9.70 -8.40 5.10
CA ILE A 58 -8.32 -8.31 5.59
C ILE A 58 -8.22 -7.82 7.03
N ASN A 59 -9.36 -7.81 7.76
CA ASN A 59 -9.49 -7.56 9.20
C ASN A 59 -8.94 -6.21 9.69
N ARG A 60 -8.93 -5.18 8.83
CA ARG A 60 -8.48 -3.82 9.18
C ARG A 60 -9.03 -2.78 8.21
N ASP A 61 -8.94 -1.51 8.61
CA ASP A 61 -9.27 -0.37 7.76
C ASP A 61 -8.20 -0.18 6.69
N LEU A 62 -8.63 0.13 5.46
CA LEU A 62 -7.71 0.39 4.36
C LEU A 62 -7.27 1.86 4.34
N LEU A 63 -8.20 2.77 4.61
CA LEU A 63 -7.96 4.20 4.63
C LEU A 63 -8.11 4.78 6.03
N VAL A 64 -7.11 5.55 6.47
CA VAL A 64 -7.10 6.18 7.79
C VAL A 64 -6.98 7.70 7.66
N LEU A 65 -7.73 8.42 8.49
CA LEU A 65 -7.60 9.86 8.61
C LEU A 65 -6.56 10.16 9.68
N LYS A 66 -5.44 10.77 9.27
CA LYS A 66 -4.44 11.28 10.21
C LYS A 66 -4.69 12.78 10.42
N ARG A 67 -5.01 13.16 11.67
CA ARG A 67 -5.21 14.58 12.03
C ARG A 67 -3.94 15.39 11.86
N VAL A 68 -2.81 14.81 12.22
CA VAL A 68 -1.46 15.34 12.04
C VAL A 68 -0.56 14.16 11.72
N ALA A 69 0.20 14.25 10.63
CA ALA A 69 1.21 13.27 10.25
C ALA A 69 2.35 13.98 9.51
N ARG A 70 3.57 13.48 9.66
CA ARG A 70 4.69 13.94 8.84
C ARG A 70 4.73 13.11 7.55
N ASP A 71 4.80 13.77 6.40
CA ASP A 71 5.07 13.06 5.14
C ASP A 71 6.50 12.50 5.19
N PRO A 72 6.69 11.16 5.09
CA PRO A 72 8.02 10.56 5.19
C PRO A 72 8.97 10.95 4.05
N VAL A 73 8.46 11.46 2.92
CA VAL A 73 9.28 11.84 1.76
C VAL A 73 9.69 13.31 1.83
N THR A 74 8.76 14.22 2.12
CA THR A 74 9.05 15.67 2.15
C THR A 74 9.44 16.16 3.54
N GLY A 75 9.12 15.41 4.60
CA GLY A 75 9.29 15.84 5.99
C GLY A 75 8.27 16.87 6.45
N GLU A 76 7.33 17.26 5.58
CA GLU A 76 6.31 18.27 5.87
C GLU A 76 5.26 17.75 6.84
N LEU A 77 4.75 18.66 7.69
CA LEU A 77 3.63 18.36 8.55
C LEU A 77 2.33 18.51 7.76
N VAL A 78 1.59 17.42 7.64
CA VAL A 78 0.31 17.35 6.94
C VAL A 78 -0.81 17.15 7.95
N THR A 79 -1.88 17.92 7.81
CA THR A 79 -3.01 17.86 8.74
C THR A 79 -4.31 17.50 8.04
N TYR A 80 -5.10 16.61 8.64
CA TYR A 80 -6.43 16.19 8.15
C TYR A 80 -6.41 15.54 6.75
N HIS A 81 -5.40 14.72 6.47
CA HIS A 81 -5.34 13.92 5.24
C HIS A 81 -5.66 12.44 5.50
N TRP A 82 -6.21 11.82 4.45
CA TRP A 82 -6.40 10.39 4.34
C TRP A 82 -5.16 9.73 3.78
N TRP A 83 -4.84 8.56 4.33
CA TRP A 83 -3.69 7.73 3.99
C TRP A 83 -4.15 6.31 3.75
N ILE A 84 -3.46 5.56 2.88
CA ILE A 84 -3.52 4.11 2.92
C ILE A 84 -2.78 3.68 4.19
N GLU A 85 -3.40 2.80 4.96
CA GLU A 85 -2.80 2.27 6.18
C GLU A 85 -1.44 1.62 5.85
N GLU A 86 -0.38 1.99 6.59
CA GLU A 86 1.03 1.74 6.23
C GLU A 86 1.35 0.25 6.06
N SER A 87 0.61 -0.59 6.78
CA SER A 87 0.66 -2.05 6.64
C SER A 87 0.16 -2.59 5.27
N PHE A 88 -0.19 -1.69 4.34
CA PHE A 88 -0.50 -1.96 2.94
C PHE A 88 0.36 -1.18 1.93
N VAL A 89 1.20 -0.25 2.37
CA VAL A 89 2.09 0.50 1.48
C VAL A 89 3.33 -0.35 1.23
N THR A 90 3.20 -1.28 0.30
CA THR A 90 4.33 -2.05 -0.22
C THR A 90 5.04 -1.18 -1.27
N LYS A 91 6.13 -0.49 -0.91
CA LYS A 91 6.97 0.22 -1.88
C LYS A 91 7.59 -0.85 -2.81
N VAL A 92 7.17 -0.89 -4.06
CA VAL A 92 7.78 -1.74 -5.10
C VAL A 92 8.59 -0.84 -6.01
N GLU A 93 9.91 -0.75 -5.77
CA GLU A 93 10.85 -0.20 -6.74
C GLU A 93 11.51 -1.37 -7.47
N VAL A 94 11.11 -1.60 -8.72
CA VAL A 94 11.81 -2.51 -9.63
C VAL A 94 12.93 -1.70 -10.27
N GLN A 95 14.17 -1.96 -9.88
CA GLN A 95 15.33 -1.48 -10.63
C GLN A 95 15.91 -2.68 -11.38
N GLU A 96 15.62 -2.77 -12.68
CA GLU A 96 16.26 -3.76 -13.55
C GLU A 96 17.73 -3.36 -13.75
N SER A 97 18.60 -3.99 -12.96
CA SER A 97 20.04 -4.03 -13.21
C SER A 97 20.51 -5.47 -13.04
N GLY A 98 20.47 -6.23 -14.14
CA GLY A 98 21.33 -7.39 -14.36
C GLY A 98 20.91 -8.70 -13.72
N GLU A 99 20.66 -8.77 -12.41
CA GLU A 99 20.45 -10.08 -11.74
C GLU A 99 19.77 -10.01 -10.37
N GLU A 100 19.38 -8.83 -9.88
CA GLU A 100 18.80 -8.67 -8.54
C GLU A 100 17.41 -8.04 -8.55
N VAL A 101 16.45 -8.72 -7.92
CA VAL A 101 15.09 -8.22 -7.67
C VAL A 101 14.93 -7.99 -6.17
N VAL A 102 14.82 -6.72 -5.76
CA VAL A 102 14.53 -6.34 -4.38
C VAL A 102 13.03 -6.14 -4.24
N VAL A 103 12.39 -6.91 -3.37
CA VAL A 103 10.93 -6.86 -3.15
C VAL A 103 10.68 -6.65 -1.66
N PHE A 104 10.11 -5.50 -1.32
CA PHE A 104 9.63 -5.26 0.04
C PHE A 104 8.30 -5.98 0.19
N LEU A 105 8.14 -6.80 1.23
CA LEU A 105 6.92 -7.56 1.50
C LEU A 105 6.35 -7.09 2.85
N SER A 106 5.03 -7.00 2.98
CA SER A 106 4.42 -6.91 4.31
C SER A 106 4.70 -8.19 5.10
N ALA A 107 4.59 -8.15 6.44
CA ALA A 107 4.77 -9.35 7.28
C ALA A 107 3.81 -10.49 6.87
N SER A 108 2.59 -10.17 6.46
CA SER A 108 1.62 -11.15 5.94
C SER A 108 2.02 -11.72 4.58
N GLU A 109 2.57 -10.90 3.68
CA GLU A 109 3.04 -11.37 2.37
C GLU A 109 4.33 -12.18 2.49
N LEU A 110 5.22 -11.80 3.42
CA LEU A 110 6.40 -12.58 3.78
C LEU A 110 6.00 -13.96 4.31
N SER A 111 5.00 -14.03 5.20
CA SER A 111 4.51 -15.30 5.74
C SER A 111 3.87 -16.22 4.70
N SER A 112 3.41 -15.65 3.58
CA SER A 112 2.79 -16.38 2.47
C SER A 112 3.73 -16.53 1.27
N PHE A 113 4.95 -16.00 1.35
CA PHE A 113 5.90 -16.02 0.25
C PHE A 113 6.62 -17.37 0.19
N ASN A 114 6.44 -18.08 -0.92
CA ASN A 114 7.03 -19.40 -1.14
C ASN A 114 8.36 -19.30 -1.90
N GLY A 115 9.41 -18.85 -1.21
CA GLY A 115 10.77 -18.72 -1.73
C GLY A 115 11.75 -18.28 -0.63
N ARG A 116 13.05 -18.17 -0.96
CA ARG A 116 14.05 -17.73 0.02
C ARG A 116 14.06 -16.21 0.10
N VAL A 117 14.06 -15.68 1.32
CA VAL A 117 14.14 -14.26 1.60
C VAL A 117 15.40 -13.98 2.39
N GLU A 118 16.23 -13.06 1.89
CA GLU A 118 17.36 -12.53 2.64
C GLU A 118 17.09 -11.06 2.93
N ALA A 119 17.04 -10.70 4.20
CA ALA A 119 16.78 -9.34 4.63
C ALA A 119 17.98 -8.78 5.38
N TRP A 120 18.35 -7.54 5.07
CA TRP A 120 19.31 -6.77 5.85
C TRP A 120 18.81 -5.35 6.10
N VAL A 121 19.10 -4.87 7.29
CA VAL A 121 18.78 -3.51 7.72
C VAL A 121 20.02 -2.64 7.53
N SER A 122 19.92 -1.63 6.68
CA SER A 122 20.89 -0.53 6.61
C SER A 122 20.41 0.64 7.47
N GLU A 123 21.29 1.60 7.75
CA GLU A 123 20.95 2.80 8.54
C GLU A 123 19.78 3.63 7.96
N LYS A 124 19.43 3.43 6.69
CA LYS A 124 18.39 4.22 6.00
C LYS A 124 17.20 3.40 5.50
N ASN A 125 17.35 2.10 5.26
CA ASN A 125 16.31 1.23 4.68
C ASN A 125 16.50 -0.24 5.07
N ALA A 126 15.39 -1.00 5.14
CA ALA A 126 15.39 -2.46 5.24
C ALA A 126 15.30 -3.08 3.84
N VAL A 127 16.37 -3.69 3.33
CA VAL A 127 16.42 -4.28 1.99
C VAL A 127 16.07 -5.76 2.09
N VAL A 128 15.19 -6.22 1.20
CA VAL A 128 14.70 -7.61 1.18
C VAL A 128 14.95 -8.19 -0.21
N ARG A 129 15.90 -9.12 -0.32
CA ARG A 129 16.13 -9.94 -1.52
C ARG A 129 15.21 -11.15 -1.49
N VAL A 130 14.60 -11.42 -2.64
CA VAL A 130 13.59 -12.46 -2.78
C VAL A 130 13.96 -13.38 -3.94
N PHE A 131 14.23 -14.65 -3.63
CA PHE A 131 14.61 -15.67 -4.61
C PHE A 131 13.41 -16.57 -4.94
N LYS A 132 13.06 -16.63 -6.22
CA LYS A 132 12.02 -17.53 -6.73
C LYS A 132 12.65 -18.77 -7.36
N GLY A 133 12.92 -19.80 -6.55
CA GLY A 133 13.24 -21.17 -6.98
C GLY A 133 14.53 -21.38 -7.79
N GLY A 134 15.48 -22.11 -7.20
CA GLY A 134 16.66 -22.69 -7.86
C GLY A 134 17.99 -22.05 -7.45
N PHE A 135 18.84 -22.80 -6.74
CA PHE A 135 20.23 -22.43 -6.45
C PHE A 135 21.06 -22.37 -7.74
N PRO A 136 21.89 -21.33 -7.96
CA PRO A 136 23.12 -21.49 -8.72
C PRO A 136 24.20 -21.97 -7.74
N GLY A 137 24.23 -23.27 -7.44
CA GLY A 137 25.17 -23.77 -6.42
C GLY A 137 25.34 -25.30 -6.28
N ASP A 138 24.41 -26.12 -6.76
CA ASP A 138 24.55 -27.59 -6.73
C ASP A 138 25.17 -28.15 -8.02
N HIS A 139 26.31 -27.59 -8.41
CA HIS A 139 27.32 -28.34 -9.17
C HIS A 139 28.59 -28.38 -8.34
N LYS A 140 28.57 -29.22 -7.30
CA LYS A 140 29.78 -29.88 -6.83
C LYS A 140 29.82 -31.29 -7.40
N SER A 141 30.98 -31.56 -8.00
CA SER A 141 31.50 -32.84 -8.52
C SER A 141 31.10 -33.21 -9.94
#